data_AF-A0A5F0D3P6-F1
#
_entry.id   AF-A0A5F0D3P6-F1
#
_cell.length_a   1.000
_cell.length_b   1.000
_cell.length_c   1.000
_cell.angle_alpha   90.00
_cell.angle_beta   90.00
_cell.angle_gamma   90.00
#
_symmetry.space_group_name_H-M   'P 1'
#
loop_
_entity.id
_entity.type
_entity.pdbx_description
1 polymer ?
#
loop_
_entity_poly.entity_id
_entity_poly.type
_entity_poly.pdbx_seq_one_letter_code
_entity_poly.pdbx_strand_id
1 'polypeptide(L)'
;MMDATGDQRLVAAASRGDERAFGDLYDLYVEAVFLQAAHELGSEDDAEDVTQEVFAIAWRKLPKIRMVNGSILPWLLMTCRNVTANRLRSASRRPVTTDFDDQGPNVLEAELLDARLDSRMLMDRVEEEVVSMPFLDQQVYHAIISQGASYDETSRALDISIPSVRKRLNRVRSRLKGKLGGAR
;
A
#
# COMPACT_ATOMS: atom_id res chain seq x y z
N MET A 1 2.25 18.87 9.19
CA MET A 1 1.51 18.28 10.35
C MET A 1 0.25 17.63 9.81
N MET A 2 0.26 16.31 9.59
CA MET A 2 -0.88 15.58 9.03
C MET A 2 -2.04 15.57 10.05
N ASP A 3 -3.08 16.34 9.79
CA ASP A 3 -4.24 16.41 10.68
C ASP A 3 -5.05 15.10 10.58
N ALA A 4 -4.72 14.16 11.46
CA ALA A 4 -5.44 12.91 11.68
C ALA A 4 -6.95 13.10 11.92
N THR A 5 -7.38 14.30 12.33
CA THR A 5 -8.79 14.68 12.50
C THR A 5 -9.44 15.05 11.16
N GLY A 6 -8.67 15.63 10.24
CA GLY A 6 -9.07 15.97 8.89
C GLY A 6 -9.35 14.72 8.05
N ASP A 7 -8.40 13.78 8.02
CA ASP A 7 -8.53 12.51 7.30
C ASP A 7 -9.78 11.72 7.71
N GLN A 8 -10.00 11.56 9.02
CA GLN A 8 -11.17 10.85 9.52
C GLN A 8 -12.49 11.46 9.05
N ARG A 9 -12.57 12.80 9.04
CA ARG A 9 -13.76 13.53 8.59
C ARG A 9 -13.97 13.36 7.09
N LEU A 10 -12.92 13.53 6.29
CA LEU A 10 -12.98 13.40 4.84
C LEU A 10 -13.34 11.97 4.43
N VAL A 11 -12.71 10.95 5.04
CA VAL A 11 -13.03 9.54 4.80
C VAL A 11 -14.47 9.22 5.19
N ALA A 12 -14.96 9.75 6.32
CA ALA A 12 -16.35 9.52 6.73
C ALA A 12 -17.35 10.15 5.75
N ALA A 13 -17.08 11.37 5.26
CA ALA A 13 -17.92 12.05 4.28
C ALA A 13 -17.90 11.36 2.91
N ALA A 14 -16.72 11.08 2.37
CA ALA A 14 -16.54 10.38 1.11
C ALA A 14 -17.15 8.96 1.15
N SER A 15 -17.10 8.26 2.29
CA SER A 15 -17.77 6.96 2.46
C SER A 15 -19.30 7.02 2.33
N ARG A 16 -19.90 8.21 2.44
CA ARG A 16 -21.34 8.46 2.22
C ARG A 16 -21.65 8.98 0.82
N GLY A 17 -20.66 9.02 -0.08
CA GLY A 17 -20.82 9.50 -1.45
C GLY A 17 -20.51 10.98 -1.65
N ASP A 18 -19.87 11.65 -0.68
CA ASP A 18 -19.42 13.04 -0.86
C ASP A 18 -18.19 13.08 -1.79
N GLU A 19 -18.43 13.42 -3.05
CA GLU A 19 -17.38 13.52 -4.08
C GLU A 19 -16.35 14.61 -3.77
N ARG A 20 -16.75 15.71 -3.13
CA ARG A 20 -15.81 16.79 -2.77
C ARG A 20 -14.85 16.34 -1.69
N ALA A 21 -15.37 15.67 -0.66
CA ALA A 21 -14.52 15.12 0.39
C ALA A 21 -13.52 14.08 -0.14
N PHE A 22 -13.86 13.37 -1.21
CA PHE A 22 -12.90 12.47 -1.88
C PHE A 22 -11.92 13.23 -2.76
N GLY A 23 -12.34 14.30 -3.44
CA GLY A 23 -11.44 15.22 -4.13
C GLY A 23 -10.38 15.79 -3.18
N ASP A 24 -10.77 16.23 -1.98
CA ASP A 24 -9.84 16.72 -0.97
C ASP A 24 -8.83 15.63 -0.54
N LEU A 25 -9.28 14.37 -0.38
CA LEU A 25 -8.38 13.24 -0.10
C LEU A 25 -7.43 12.93 -1.27
N TYR A 26 -7.91 13.09 -2.50
CA TYR A 26 -7.10 12.92 -3.69
C TYR A 26 -6.00 13.97 -3.72
N ASP A 27 -6.35 15.24 -3.61
CA ASP A 27 -5.39 16.36 -3.66
C ASP A 27 -4.34 16.26 -2.55
N LEU A 28 -4.73 15.77 -1.36
CA LEU A 28 -3.81 15.55 -0.24
C LEU A 28 -2.78 14.44 -0.47
N TYR A 29 -3.11 13.40 -1.26
CA TYR A 29 -2.34 12.16 -1.29
C TYR A 29 -1.91 11.68 -2.66
N VAL A 30 -2.37 12.31 -3.74
CA VAL A 30 -2.06 11.93 -5.11
C VAL A 30 -0.54 11.92 -5.35
N GLU A 31 0.16 12.96 -4.91
CA GLU A 31 1.59 13.08 -5.11
C GLU A 31 2.37 11.99 -4.37
N ALA A 32 2.02 11.68 -3.12
CA ALA A 32 2.69 10.64 -2.35
C ALA A 32 2.50 9.24 -2.98
N VAL A 33 1.31 8.95 -3.51
CA VAL A 33 1.02 7.69 -4.22
C VAL A 33 1.77 7.65 -5.54
N PHE A 34 1.74 8.74 -6.31
CA PHE A 34 2.43 8.86 -7.59
C PHE A 34 3.94 8.66 -7.47
N LEU A 35 4.59 9.35 -6.52
CA LEU A 35 6.02 9.22 -6.30
C LEU A 35 6.43 7.80 -5.89
N GLN A 36 5.59 7.13 -5.09
CA GLN A 36 5.81 5.72 -4.75
C GLN A 36 5.70 4.82 -5.99
N ALA A 37 4.69 5.03 -6.84
CA ALA A 37 4.52 4.26 -8.07
C ALA A 37 5.66 4.51 -9.07
N ALA A 38 6.05 5.77 -9.27
CA ALA A 38 7.15 6.18 -10.14
C ALA A 38 8.48 5.56 -9.69
N HIS A 39 8.73 5.55 -8.38
CA HIS A 39 9.91 4.90 -7.82
C HIS A 39 9.95 3.38 -8.08
N GLU A 40 8.81 2.70 -7.97
CA GLU A 40 8.72 1.25 -8.16
C GLU A 40 8.72 0.81 -9.63
N LEU A 41 8.22 1.65 -10.53
CA LEU A 41 8.03 1.31 -11.95
C LEU A 41 9.10 1.91 -12.88
N GLY A 42 9.70 3.03 -12.52
CA GLY A 42 10.66 3.75 -13.36
C GLY A 42 10.05 4.33 -14.65
N SER A 43 8.72 4.46 -14.71
CA SER A 43 7.97 5.03 -15.82
C SER A 43 6.88 5.95 -15.25
N GLU A 44 6.83 7.19 -15.75
CA GLU A 44 5.85 8.20 -15.37
C GLU A 44 4.43 7.79 -15.79
N ASP A 45 4.26 7.38 -17.05
CA ASP A 45 2.97 6.90 -17.58
C ASP A 45 2.41 5.73 -16.76
N ASP A 46 3.25 4.74 -16.44
CA ASP A 46 2.82 3.61 -15.63
C ASP A 46 2.48 4.05 -14.19
N ALA A 47 3.17 5.06 -13.66
CA ALA A 47 2.91 5.60 -12.32
C ALA A 47 1.60 6.38 -12.25
N GLU A 48 1.26 7.17 -13.28
CA GLU A 48 -0.03 7.84 -13.38
C GLU A 48 -1.18 6.82 -13.38
N ASP A 49 -1.08 5.78 -14.21
CA ASP A 49 -2.07 4.72 -14.29
C ASP A 49 -2.28 4.03 -12.93
N VAL A 50 -1.18 3.66 -12.26
CA VAL A 50 -1.25 3.03 -10.94
C VAL A 50 -1.88 3.97 -9.93
N THR A 51 -1.54 5.25 -9.96
CA THR A 51 -2.13 6.25 -9.06
C THR A 51 -3.63 6.32 -9.26
N GLN A 52 -4.10 6.44 -10.51
CA GLN A 52 -5.53 6.43 -10.84
C GLN A 52 -6.21 5.15 -10.34
N GLU A 53 -5.59 3.98 -10.54
CA GLU A 53 -6.13 2.70 -10.07
C GLU A 53 -6.24 2.65 -8.54
N VAL A 54 -5.22 3.12 -7.81
CA VAL A 54 -5.23 3.18 -6.34
C VAL A 54 -6.41 4.02 -5.83
N PHE A 55 -6.62 5.21 -6.39
CA PHE A 55 -7.75 6.05 -5.98
C PHE A 55 -9.11 5.47 -6.40
N ALA A 56 -9.20 4.81 -7.56
CA ALA A 56 -10.41 4.09 -7.94
C ALA A 56 -10.72 2.91 -7.00
N ILE A 57 -9.69 2.22 -6.49
CA ILE A 57 -9.84 1.19 -5.46
C ILE A 57 -10.25 1.84 -4.13
N ALA A 58 -9.65 2.98 -3.77
CA ALA A 58 -9.98 3.74 -2.57
C ALA A 58 -11.46 4.09 -2.55
N TRP A 59 -11.96 4.77 -3.60
CA TRP A 59 -13.37 5.16 -3.72
C TRP A 59 -14.33 3.99 -3.47
N ARG A 60 -14.08 2.84 -4.09
CA ARG A 60 -14.93 1.64 -3.95
C ARG A 60 -14.84 0.97 -2.57
N LYS A 61 -13.71 1.11 -1.89
CA LYS A 61 -13.44 0.41 -0.63
C LYS A 61 -13.49 1.31 0.59
N LEU A 62 -13.67 2.61 0.41
CA LEU A 62 -13.58 3.63 1.45
C LEU A 62 -14.30 3.26 2.77
N PRO A 63 -15.56 2.75 2.75
CA PRO A 63 -16.27 2.36 3.98
C PRO A 63 -15.62 1.21 4.76
N LYS A 64 -14.70 0.46 4.12
CA LYS A 64 -14.00 -0.71 4.67
C LYS A 64 -12.53 -0.40 4.97
N ILE A 65 -12.04 0.79 4.64
CA ILE A 65 -10.66 1.18 4.90
C ILE A 65 -10.49 1.36 6.40
N ARG A 66 -9.42 0.76 6.93
CA ARG A 66 -9.06 0.93 8.34
C ARG A 66 -7.90 1.91 8.44
N MET A 67 -8.16 3.10 8.95
CA MET A 67 -7.15 4.12 9.18
C MET A 67 -6.23 3.73 10.35
N VAL A 68 -4.96 4.14 10.24
CA VAL A 68 -3.93 3.94 11.27
C VAL A 68 -3.53 5.32 11.77
N ASN A 69 -3.60 5.54 13.08
CA ASN A 69 -3.32 6.84 13.70
C ASN A 69 -4.11 8.01 13.06
N GLY A 70 -5.32 7.71 12.59
CA GLY A 70 -6.20 8.67 11.93
C GLY A 70 -5.84 9.01 10.49
N SER A 71 -4.79 8.43 9.91
CA SER A 71 -4.45 8.66 8.49
C SER A 71 -4.87 7.51 7.57
N ILE A 72 -5.29 7.87 6.34
CA ILE A 72 -5.54 6.93 5.24
C ILE A 72 -4.28 6.60 4.42
N LEU A 73 -3.24 7.44 4.51
CA LEU A 73 -2.01 7.34 3.72
C LEU A 73 -1.35 5.94 3.79
N PRO A 74 -1.22 5.28 4.96
CA PRO A 74 -0.62 3.94 5.03
C PRO A 74 -1.37 2.90 4.18
N TRP A 75 -2.70 3.04 4.09
CA TRP A 75 -3.52 2.15 3.27
C TRP A 75 -3.36 2.46 1.77
N LEU A 76 -3.24 3.73 1.39
CA LEU A 76 -2.99 4.15 0.01
C LEU A 76 -1.63 3.64 -0.48
N LEU A 77 -0.56 3.83 0.31
CA LEU A 77 0.79 3.36 -0.04
C LEU A 77 0.86 1.83 -0.12
N MET A 78 0.21 1.11 0.81
CA MET A 78 0.12 -0.35 0.73
C MET A 78 -0.65 -0.80 -0.51
N THR A 79 -1.73 -0.11 -0.88
CA THR A 79 -2.50 -0.44 -2.07
C THR A 79 -1.69 -0.16 -3.33
N CYS A 80 -0.97 0.96 -3.39
CA CYS A 80 -0.04 1.31 -4.46
C CYS A 80 0.96 0.19 -4.70
N ARG A 81 1.70 -0.22 -3.67
CA ARG A 81 2.68 -1.31 -3.74
C ARG A 81 2.08 -2.64 -4.23
N ASN A 82 0.81 -2.91 -3.91
CA ASN A 82 0.13 -4.11 -4.40
C ASN A 82 -0.23 -3.99 -5.88
N VAL A 83 -0.66 -2.82 -6.35
CA VAL A 83 -1.02 -2.57 -7.74
C VAL A 83 0.23 -2.60 -8.63
N THR A 84 1.31 -1.91 -8.23
CA THR A 84 2.62 -1.95 -8.92
C THR A 84 3.17 -3.37 -9.03
N ALA A 85 3.18 -4.14 -7.93
CA ALA A 85 3.66 -5.52 -7.92
C ALA A 85 2.85 -6.43 -8.85
N ASN A 86 1.53 -6.22 -8.97
CA ASN A 86 0.68 -6.91 -9.94
C ASN A 86 1.04 -6.53 -11.38
N ARG A 87 1.30 -5.25 -11.65
CA ARG A 87 1.65 -4.72 -12.98
C ARG A 87 3.00 -5.27 -13.44
N LEU A 88 4.03 -5.21 -12.60
CA LEU A 88 5.36 -5.78 -12.88
C LEU A 88 5.32 -7.29 -13.14
N ARG A 89 4.52 -8.05 -12.38
CA ARG A 89 4.30 -9.49 -12.64
C ARG A 89 3.63 -9.76 -13.99
N SER A 90 2.74 -8.87 -14.42
CA SER A 90 2.05 -8.98 -15.72
C SER A 90 2.97 -8.58 -16.87
N ALA A 91 3.83 -7.57 -16.67
CA ALA A 91 4.83 -7.11 -17.63
C ALA A 91 5.93 -8.15 -17.85
N SER A 92 6.42 -8.81 -16.79
CA SER A 92 7.44 -9.87 -16.90
C SER A 92 6.97 -11.11 -17.70
N ARG A 93 5.65 -11.27 -17.92
CA ARG A 93 5.08 -12.32 -18.79
C ARG A 93 4.97 -11.90 -20.27
N ARG A 94 5.32 -10.66 -20.62
CA ARG A 94 5.38 -10.15 -22.00
C ARG A 94 6.84 -9.79 -22.36
N PRO A 95 7.28 -9.96 -23.61
CA PRO A 95 8.58 -9.44 -24.04
C PRO A 95 8.52 -7.91 -23.99
N VAL A 96 9.41 -7.30 -23.20
CA VAL A 96 9.47 -5.85 -22.98
C VAL A 96 10.41 -5.22 -24.00
N THR A 97 9.92 -4.20 -24.71
CA THR A 97 10.72 -3.13 -25.31
C THR A 97 10.46 -1.88 -24.48
N THR A 98 11.48 -1.30 -23.85
CA THR A 98 11.35 0.03 -23.24
C THR A 98 12.69 0.75 -23.26
N ASP A 99 12.68 1.94 -23.87
CA ASP A 99 13.68 2.99 -23.75
C ASP A 99 13.42 3.80 -22.47
N PHE A 100 14.48 4.24 -21.80
CA PHE A 100 14.46 5.03 -20.57
C PHE A 100 14.81 6.49 -20.88
N ASP A 101 14.12 7.44 -20.26
CA ASP A 101 14.61 8.80 -20.07
C ASP A 101 14.25 9.33 -18.66
N ASP A 102 15.17 10.10 -18.09
CA ASP A 102 15.34 10.41 -16.65
C ASP A 102 15.40 11.94 -16.47
N GLN A 103 14.55 12.55 -15.62
CA GLN A 103 14.68 13.96 -15.18
C GLN A 103 14.00 14.26 -13.81
N GLY A 104 14.82 14.41 -12.75
CA GLY A 104 15.00 15.64 -11.94
C GLY A 104 14.04 16.07 -10.77
N PRO A 105 14.54 16.84 -9.74
CA PRO A 105 13.94 16.96 -8.38
C PRO A 105 13.49 18.40 -7.94
N ASN A 106 12.72 18.60 -6.83
CA ASN A 106 12.82 19.80 -5.94
C ASN A 106 11.92 19.88 -4.66
N VAL A 107 12.47 20.55 -3.62
CA VAL A 107 11.91 21.26 -2.42
C VAL A 107 10.90 20.56 -1.48
N LEU A 108 10.02 19.70 -1.97
CA LEU A 108 9.07 18.92 -1.16
C LEU A 108 9.76 17.78 -0.38
N GLU A 109 11.08 17.72 -0.45
CA GLU A 109 11.89 16.61 -0.03
C GLU A 109 12.00 16.49 1.49
N ALA A 110 11.85 17.57 2.27
CA ALA A 110 11.94 17.51 3.74
C ALA A 110 10.66 16.98 4.39
N GLU A 111 9.48 17.44 3.96
CA GLU A 111 8.20 16.95 4.47
C GLU A 111 7.87 15.57 3.93
N LEU A 112 8.25 15.28 2.67
CA LEU A 112 8.23 13.91 2.13
C LEU A 112 9.29 13.04 2.77
N LEU A 113 10.45 13.56 3.17
CA LEU A 113 11.45 12.80 3.92
C LEU A 113 10.91 12.46 5.29
N ASP A 114 10.27 13.37 6.02
CA ASP A 114 9.64 13.07 7.31
C ASP A 114 8.48 12.07 7.14
N ALA A 115 7.60 12.24 6.15
CA ALA A 115 6.55 11.26 5.86
C ALA A 115 7.11 9.91 5.37
N ARG A 116 8.22 9.92 4.60
CA ARG A 116 8.97 8.73 4.18
C ARG A 116 9.70 8.10 5.34
N LEU A 117 10.19 8.88 6.31
CA LEU A 117 10.87 8.41 7.51
C LEU A 117 9.85 7.80 8.44
N ASP A 118 8.70 8.43 8.66
CA ASP A 118 7.60 7.87 9.45
C ASP A 118 7.02 6.62 8.79
N SER A 119 6.83 6.64 7.47
CA SER A 119 6.39 5.48 6.70
C SER A 119 7.45 4.38 6.70
N ARG A 120 8.74 4.72 6.53
CA ARG A 120 9.86 3.77 6.61
C ARG A 120 9.99 3.21 8.00
N MET A 121 9.90 4.00 9.05
CA MET A 121 9.93 3.54 10.44
C MET A 121 8.73 2.65 10.76
N LEU A 122 7.54 2.98 10.24
CA LEU A 122 6.38 2.10 10.37
C LEU A 122 6.57 0.79 9.60
N MET A 123 7.12 0.85 8.39
CA MET A 123 7.39 -0.32 7.55
C MET A 123 8.53 -1.17 8.12
N ASP A 124 9.56 -0.56 8.71
CA ASP A 124 10.65 -1.24 9.41
C ASP A 124 10.09 -1.94 10.64
N ARG A 125 9.19 -1.30 11.41
CA ARG A 125 8.49 -1.95 12.53
C ARG A 125 7.57 -3.09 12.07
N VAL A 126 6.91 -2.94 10.91
CA VAL A 126 6.13 -4.02 10.30
C VAL A 126 7.05 -5.17 9.93
N GLU A 127 8.19 -4.88 9.29
CA GLU A 127 9.15 -5.87 8.80
C GLU A 127 9.85 -6.60 9.96
N GLU A 128 10.26 -5.89 11.02
CA GLU A 128 10.76 -6.46 12.27
C GLU A 128 9.73 -7.42 12.89
N GLU A 129 8.46 -6.99 12.95
CA GLU A 129 7.41 -7.83 13.49
C GLU A 129 7.17 -9.06 12.59
N VAL A 130 7.23 -8.90 11.27
CA VAL A 130 7.14 -10.00 10.30
C VAL A 130 8.28 -10.99 10.51
N VAL A 131 9.54 -10.55 10.56
CA VAL A 131 10.71 -11.42 10.77
C VAL A 131 10.61 -12.18 12.11
N SER A 132 9.90 -11.65 13.10
CA SER A 132 9.63 -12.35 14.37
C SER A 132 8.51 -13.41 14.31
N MET A 133 7.83 -13.57 13.17
CA MET A 133 6.77 -14.56 12.96
C MET A 133 7.34 -15.92 12.54
N PRO A 134 6.57 -17.02 12.65
CA PRO A 134 6.97 -18.29 12.05
C PRO A 134 7.21 -18.15 10.53
N PHE A 135 8.22 -18.85 9.99
CA PHE A 135 8.64 -18.74 8.59
C PHE A 135 7.48 -18.79 7.58
N LEU A 136 6.57 -19.76 7.70
CA LEU A 136 5.42 -19.85 6.79
C LEU A 136 4.43 -18.67 6.89
N ASP A 137 4.40 -17.95 8.01
CA ASP A 137 3.58 -16.74 8.14
C ASP A 137 4.27 -15.53 7.50
N GLN A 138 5.61 -15.45 7.60
CA GLN A 138 6.43 -14.50 6.86
C GLN A 138 6.21 -14.68 5.36
N GLN A 139 6.36 -15.91 4.87
CA GLN A 139 6.19 -16.23 3.46
C GLN A 139 4.78 -15.90 2.96
N VAL A 140 3.74 -16.13 3.77
CA VAL A 140 2.36 -15.73 3.44
C VAL A 140 2.17 -14.21 3.46
N TYR A 141 2.81 -13.50 4.38
CA TYR A 141 2.84 -12.03 4.39
C TYR A 141 3.51 -11.49 3.12
N HIS A 142 4.73 -11.95 2.81
CA HIS A 142 5.46 -11.49 1.64
C HIS A 142 4.70 -11.83 0.36
N ALA A 143 4.18 -13.06 0.22
CA ALA A 143 3.45 -13.46 -0.98
C ALA A 143 2.18 -12.63 -1.18
N ILE A 144 1.35 -12.43 -0.15
CA ILE A 144 0.00 -11.84 -0.35
C ILE A 144 -0.01 -10.33 -0.13
N ILE A 145 0.65 -9.84 0.92
CA ILE A 145 0.56 -8.44 1.35
C ILE A 145 1.66 -7.60 0.70
N SER A 146 2.87 -8.15 0.54
CA SER A 146 3.99 -7.44 -0.07
C SER A 146 4.03 -7.60 -1.59
N GLN A 147 3.80 -8.82 -2.09
CA GLN A 147 3.91 -9.18 -3.50
C GLN A 147 2.56 -9.26 -4.21
N GLY A 148 1.42 -9.23 -3.51
CA GLY A 148 0.08 -9.24 -4.09
C GLY A 148 -0.38 -10.56 -4.72
N ALA A 149 0.24 -11.69 -4.39
CA ALA A 149 -0.10 -13.01 -4.93
C ALA A 149 -1.50 -13.48 -4.48
N SER A 150 -2.17 -14.23 -5.36
CA SER A 150 -3.44 -14.87 -5.03
C SER A 150 -3.28 -15.98 -3.99
N TYR A 151 -4.39 -16.40 -3.38
CA TYR A 151 -4.37 -17.50 -2.41
C TYR A 151 -3.97 -18.83 -3.06
N ASP A 152 -4.38 -19.04 -4.32
CA ASP A 152 -3.99 -20.20 -5.11
C ASP A 152 -2.50 -20.20 -5.46
N GLU A 153 -1.96 -19.06 -5.89
CA GLU A 153 -0.51 -18.94 -6.17
C GLU A 153 0.32 -19.16 -4.91
N THR A 154 -0.10 -18.57 -3.78
CA THR A 154 0.57 -18.73 -2.48
C THR A 154 0.48 -20.18 -1.98
N SER A 155 -0.69 -20.81 -2.16
CA SER A 155 -0.91 -22.22 -1.81
C SER A 155 0.04 -23.13 -2.59
N ARG A 156 0.16 -22.92 -3.91
CA ARG A 156 1.07 -23.68 -4.78
C ARG A 156 2.54 -23.40 -4.46
N ALA A 157 2.92 -22.14 -4.26
CA ALA A 157 4.32 -21.76 -4.03
C ALA A 157 4.86 -22.24 -2.67
N LEU A 158 4.00 -22.33 -1.65
CA LEU A 158 4.39 -22.70 -0.29
C LEU A 158 4.04 -24.15 0.07
N ASP A 159 3.48 -24.91 -0.88
CA ASP A 159 3.00 -26.29 -0.69
C ASP A 159 2.10 -26.47 0.55
N ILE A 160 1.12 -25.55 0.70
CA ILE A 160 0.13 -25.57 1.78
C ILE A 160 -1.28 -25.36 1.23
N SER A 161 -2.30 -25.85 1.92
CA SER A 161 -3.69 -25.70 1.49
C SER A 161 -4.19 -24.24 1.53
N ILE A 162 -5.11 -23.87 0.63
CA ILE A 162 -5.75 -22.54 0.63
C ILE A 162 -6.37 -22.17 2.00
N PRO A 163 -7.05 -23.08 2.73
CA PRO A 163 -7.49 -22.80 4.11
C PRO A 163 -6.33 -22.47 5.06
N SER A 164 -5.18 -23.13 4.90
CA SER A 164 -3.95 -22.82 5.66
C SER A 164 -3.45 -21.41 5.36
N VAL A 165 -3.39 -21.03 4.08
CA VAL A 165 -3.04 -19.67 3.64
C VAL A 165 -3.95 -18.62 4.30
N ARG A 166 -5.26 -18.81 4.25
CA ARG A 166 -6.25 -17.90 4.87
C ARG A 166 -6.06 -17.79 6.38
N LYS A 167 -5.87 -18.91 7.07
CA LYS A 167 -5.64 -18.95 8.53
C LYS A 167 -4.37 -18.21 8.92
N ARG A 168 -3.28 -18.42 8.18
CA ARG A 168 -1.99 -17.73 8.38
C ARG A 168 -2.10 -16.24 8.13
N LEU A 169 -2.74 -15.83 7.03
CA LEU A 169 -2.96 -14.42 6.72
C LEU A 169 -3.78 -13.70 7.80
N ASN A 170 -4.81 -14.34 8.34
CA ASN A 170 -5.58 -13.79 9.46
C ASN A 170 -4.74 -13.63 10.74
N ARG A 171 -3.85 -14.60 11.00
CA ARG A 171 -2.92 -14.52 12.14
C ARG A 171 -1.90 -13.38 11.96
N VAL A 172 -1.28 -13.25 10.78
CA VAL A 172 -0.39 -12.15 10.42
C VAL A 172 -1.09 -10.80 10.65
N ARG A 173 -2.29 -10.61 10.10
CA ARG A 173 -3.07 -9.36 10.26
C ARG A 173 -3.39 -9.05 11.72
N SER A 174 -3.72 -10.06 12.51
CA SER A 174 -4.06 -9.89 13.94
C SER A 174 -2.83 -9.48 14.75
N ARG A 175 -1.67 -10.09 14.45
CA ARG A 175 -0.39 -9.79 15.10
C ARG A 175 0.10 -8.38 14.77
N LEU A 176 0.10 -8.01 13.49
CA LEU A 176 0.42 -6.65 13.05
C LEU A 176 -0.53 -5.61 13.68
N LYS A 177 -1.84 -5.89 13.73
CA LYS A 177 -2.81 -4.99 14.40
C LYS A 177 -2.49 -4.81 15.89
N GLY A 178 -2.17 -5.89 16.60
CA GLY A 178 -1.90 -5.83 18.05
C GLY A 178 -0.62 -5.07 18.39
N LYS A 179 0.41 -5.19 17.57
CA LYS A 179 1.72 -4.57 17.80
C LYS A 179 1.82 -3.13 17.30
N LEU A 180 1.20 -2.83 16.17
CA LEU A 180 1.20 -1.49 15.57
C LEU A 180 0.07 -0.60 16.11
N GLY A 181 -1.04 -1.20 16.58
CA GLY A 181 -2.14 -0.47 17.22
C GLY A 181 -1.92 -0.16 18.71
N GLY A 182 -0.77 -0.55 19.28
CA GLY A 182 -0.40 -0.31 20.68
C GLY A 182 0.57 0.85 20.91
N ALA A 183 1.04 1.52 19.85
CA ALA A 183 1.85 2.71 19.95
C ALA A 183 0.93 3.92 20.18
N ARG A 184 0.60 4.20 21.45
CA ARG A 184 0.13 5.52 21.89
C ARG A 184 1.32 6.43 22.10
#